data_AF-A0A9E6DWM4-F1
#
_entry.id   AF-A0A9E6DWM4-F1
#
_cell.length_a   1.000
_cell.length_b   1.000
_cell.length_c   1.000
_cell.angle_alpha   90.00
_cell.angle_beta   90.00
_cell.angle_gamma   90.00
#
_symmetry.space_group_name_H-M   'P 1'
#
loop_
_entity.id
_entity.type
_entity.pdbx_description
1 polymer ?
#
loop_
_entity_poly.entity_id
_entity_poly.type
_entity_poly.pdbx_seq_one_letter_code
_entity_poly.pdbx_strand_id
1 'polypeptide(L)'
;MLRQTFLIIVGLLSVSQPAYAQDERWFEVEVYLFESTYGQSQEQAPEQVSVQNPNKMVDLISPQFSTNITGASLGLDACSAHDWATKADECNQQFSSSTQMNHPSQIPWSITAPSTQYGVPGGAPVLLASDQNQFKDIISKLSRERGHKSLLHMTWQQAMQPRHRATAVRLFSGKDHSSQFELNGLTTLSQTTQSDVPQFDFLGGNFGLVEHKPVWTLDGTINIYLDHYLYVETALNLREEGTKTLDVMRDNARYNSSEVNLSTPFLYSFPMKQNRRVRSEEIHYFDHPRMGIILQIRKMQQPIDRLEAQVEQ
;
A
#
# COMPACT_ATOMS: atom_id res chain seq x y z
N MET A 1 -16.07 40.33 76.62
CA MET A 1 -15.91 40.48 75.17
C MET A 1 -14.93 39.44 74.68
N LEU A 2 -15.38 38.38 74.00
CA LEU A 2 -14.54 37.56 73.11
C LEU A 2 -15.48 36.77 72.19
N ARG A 3 -15.61 37.19 70.94
CA ARG A 3 -16.37 36.49 69.89
C ARG A 3 -15.45 35.45 69.25
N GLN A 4 -15.79 34.17 69.36
CA GLN A 4 -15.17 33.11 68.56
C GLN A 4 -15.88 33.05 67.20
N THR A 5 -15.16 33.42 66.15
CA THR A 5 -15.55 33.27 64.75
C THR A 5 -15.26 31.84 64.29
N PHE A 6 -16.31 31.09 63.93
CA PHE A 6 -16.20 29.85 63.18
C PHE A 6 -15.94 30.16 61.70
N LEU A 7 -14.78 29.74 61.19
CA LEU A 7 -14.44 29.74 59.76
C LEU A 7 -14.96 28.42 59.15
N ILE A 8 -16.00 28.52 58.32
CA ILE A 8 -16.48 27.38 57.52
C ILE A 8 -15.62 27.32 56.25
N ILE A 9 -14.76 26.31 56.16
CA ILE A 9 -14.01 25.96 54.96
C ILE A 9 -14.98 25.24 54.02
N VAL A 10 -15.45 25.94 52.98
CA VAL A 10 -16.20 25.35 51.88
C VAL A 10 -15.21 24.62 50.98
N GLY A 11 -15.20 23.29 51.06
CA GLY A 11 -14.44 22.43 50.17
C GLY A 11 -14.98 22.52 48.74
N LEU A 12 -14.16 23.03 47.82
CA LEU A 12 -14.37 22.92 46.38
C LEU A 12 -14.26 21.45 45.97
N LEU A 13 -15.40 20.77 45.86
CA LEU A 13 -15.52 19.52 45.14
C LEU A 13 -15.45 19.84 43.64
N SER A 14 -14.23 19.77 43.08
CA SER A 14 -14.01 19.68 41.64
C SER A 14 -14.60 18.37 41.14
N VAL A 15 -15.84 18.43 40.64
CA VAL A 15 -16.45 17.36 39.85
C VAL A 15 -15.61 17.22 38.58
N SER A 16 -14.69 16.26 38.57
CA SER A 16 -14.05 15.78 37.36
C SER A 16 -15.14 15.12 36.52
N GLN A 17 -15.69 15.84 35.55
CA GLN A 17 -16.53 15.22 34.54
C GLN A 17 -15.67 14.17 33.81
N PRO A 18 -16.17 12.94 33.60
CA PRO A 18 -15.49 12.01 32.72
C PRO A 18 -15.45 12.65 31.33
N ALA A 19 -14.24 12.86 30.82
CA ALA A 19 -14.07 13.18 29.41
C ALA A 19 -14.52 11.97 28.63
N TYR A 20 -15.77 11.98 28.14
CA TYR A 20 -16.22 11.01 27.15
C TYR A 20 -15.26 11.10 25.96
N ALA A 21 -14.54 10.00 25.72
CA ALA A 21 -13.77 9.83 24.51
C ALA A 21 -14.72 10.14 23.34
N GLN A 22 -14.28 11.01 22.41
CA GLN A 22 -15.06 11.29 21.20
C GLN A 22 -15.39 9.95 20.53
N ASP A 23 -16.68 9.64 20.37
CA ASP A 23 -17.13 8.43 19.69
C ASP A 23 -16.38 8.28 18.37
N GLU A 24 -15.74 7.12 18.20
CA GLU A 24 -15.04 6.79 16.98
C GLU A 24 -16.04 6.80 15.82
N ARG A 25 -15.83 7.71 14.86
CA ARG A 25 -16.72 7.79 13.70
C ARG A 25 -16.22 6.86 12.62
N TRP A 26 -16.90 5.73 12.47
CA TRP A 26 -16.66 4.78 11.40
C TRP A 26 -17.35 5.22 10.11
N PHE A 27 -16.61 5.06 9.02
CA PHE A 27 -17.07 5.32 7.67
C PHE A 27 -16.69 4.15 6.78
N GLU A 28 -17.47 4.00 5.72
CA GLU A 28 -17.18 3.11 4.62
C GLU A 28 -16.54 3.93 3.50
N VAL A 29 -15.42 3.44 2.98
CA VAL A 29 -14.65 4.08 1.94
C VAL A 29 -14.63 3.15 0.74
N GLU A 30 -15.11 3.65 -0.40
CA GLU A 30 -15.04 2.92 -1.65
C GLU A 30 -14.18 3.69 -2.65
N VAL A 31 -13.20 2.99 -3.22
CA VAL A 31 -12.23 3.54 -4.14
C VAL A 31 -12.21 2.71 -5.41
N TYR A 32 -12.25 3.40 -6.54
CA TYR A 32 -12.01 2.84 -7.87
C TYR A 32 -10.94 3.65 -8.61
N LEU A 33 -9.85 2.99 -8.99
CA LEU A 33 -8.78 3.52 -9.82
C LEU A 33 -8.84 2.92 -11.21
N PHE A 34 -8.52 3.74 -12.20
CA PHE A 34 -8.42 3.33 -13.59
C PHE A 34 -7.31 4.09 -14.30
N GLU A 35 -6.73 3.47 -15.33
CA GLU A 35 -5.80 4.08 -16.26
C GLU A 35 -6.59 4.92 -17.27
N SER A 36 -6.03 6.07 -17.67
CA SER A 36 -6.57 6.95 -18.70
C SER A 36 -5.56 7.09 -19.84
N THR A 37 -5.96 6.72 -21.06
CA THR A 37 -5.11 6.89 -22.24
C THR A 37 -5.24 8.27 -22.89
N TYR A 38 -6.19 9.10 -22.44
CA TYR A 38 -6.48 10.40 -23.06
C TYR A 38 -5.38 11.44 -22.80
N GLY A 39 -4.63 11.32 -21.71
CA GLY A 39 -3.55 12.24 -21.33
C GLY A 39 -2.14 11.79 -21.69
N GLN A 40 -1.95 10.62 -22.33
CA GLN A 40 -0.61 10.05 -22.57
C GLN A 40 0.34 10.96 -23.36
N SER A 41 -0.20 11.81 -24.24
CA SER A 41 0.58 12.74 -25.06
C SER A 41 1.07 13.97 -24.28
N GLN A 42 0.43 14.31 -23.16
CA GLN A 42 0.71 15.53 -22.40
C GLN A 42 1.66 15.32 -21.22
N GLU A 43 1.82 14.08 -20.74
CA GLU A 43 2.64 13.79 -19.57
C GLU A 43 4.02 13.27 -19.98
N GLN A 44 5.05 14.04 -19.64
CA GLN A 44 6.44 13.60 -19.77
C GLN A 44 6.77 12.61 -18.65
N ALA A 45 7.32 11.46 -19.01
CA ALA A 45 7.72 10.48 -18.03
C ALA A 45 8.83 11.05 -17.14
N PRO A 46 8.74 10.89 -15.80
CA PRO A 46 9.75 11.43 -14.91
C PRO A 46 11.09 10.75 -15.16
N GLU A 47 12.15 11.55 -15.15
CA GLU A 47 13.51 11.06 -15.43
C GLU A 47 14.05 10.16 -14.30
N GLN A 48 13.54 10.35 -13.08
CA GLN A 48 13.90 9.61 -11.87
C GLN A 48 12.65 9.08 -11.17
N VAL A 49 12.67 7.82 -10.75
CA VAL A 49 11.60 7.21 -9.96
C VAL A 49 11.78 7.58 -8.49
N SER A 50 10.80 8.28 -7.90
CA SER A 50 10.80 8.60 -6.48
C SER A 50 10.24 7.42 -5.68
N VAL A 51 11.08 6.78 -4.86
CA VAL A 51 10.65 5.75 -3.92
C VAL A 51 10.17 6.42 -2.63
N GLN A 52 8.86 6.37 -2.38
CA GLN A 52 8.28 6.81 -1.12
C GLN A 52 7.63 5.62 -0.41
N ASN A 53 8.23 5.18 0.69
CA ASN A 53 7.64 4.20 1.59
C ASN A 53 7.27 4.90 2.91
N PRO A 54 6.00 5.17 3.18
CA PRO A 54 5.61 5.69 4.48
C PRO A 54 5.92 4.65 5.57
N ASN A 55 6.50 5.09 6.69
CA ASN A 55 6.93 4.21 7.80
C ASN A 55 5.78 3.45 8.47
N LYS A 56 4.53 3.85 8.26
CA LYS A 56 3.34 3.21 8.85
C LYS A 56 2.19 3.24 7.84
N MET A 57 1.79 2.07 7.35
CA MET A 57 0.66 1.89 6.46
C MET A 57 -0.12 0.62 6.81
N VAL A 58 -1.41 0.60 6.49
CA VAL A 58 -2.28 -0.57 6.63
C VAL A 58 -2.32 -1.31 5.29
N ASP A 59 -2.06 -2.61 5.32
CA ASP A 59 -2.16 -3.49 4.16
C ASP A 59 -3.42 -4.36 4.25
N LEU A 60 -4.41 -4.05 3.41
CA LEU A 60 -5.66 -4.80 3.31
C LEU A 60 -5.65 -5.83 2.18
N ILE A 61 -4.61 -5.83 1.34
CA ILE A 61 -4.56 -6.58 0.07
C ILE A 61 -3.74 -7.85 0.24
N SER A 62 -2.52 -7.75 0.81
CA SER A 62 -1.65 -8.93 0.99
C SER A 62 -2.35 -10.07 1.74
N PRO A 63 -3.13 -9.84 2.82
CA PRO A 63 -3.83 -10.93 3.50
C PRO A 63 -4.85 -11.68 2.63
N GLN A 64 -5.34 -11.08 1.54
CA GLN A 64 -6.29 -11.72 0.63
C GLN A 64 -5.61 -12.66 -0.39
N PHE A 65 -4.33 -12.44 -0.69
CA PHE A 65 -3.63 -13.11 -1.79
C PHE A 65 -2.34 -13.81 -1.39
N SER A 66 -1.72 -13.44 -0.27
CA SER A 66 -0.54 -14.11 0.25
C SER A 66 -0.96 -15.36 1.00
N THR A 67 -0.41 -16.50 0.58
CA THR A 67 -0.48 -17.72 1.38
C THR A 67 0.81 -17.78 2.18
N ASN A 68 0.73 -17.59 3.50
CA ASN A 68 1.88 -17.82 4.35
C ASN A 68 2.04 -19.33 4.53
N ILE A 69 2.75 -19.97 3.60
CA ILE A 69 3.03 -21.40 3.65
C ILE A 69 4.17 -21.74 4.62
N THR A 70 4.87 -20.75 5.18
CA THR A 70 6.06 -20.94 6.03
C THR A 70 5.81 -21.92 7.18
N GLY A 71 4.64 -21.87 7.81
CA GLY A 71 4.29 -22.80 8.89
C GLY A 71 4.01 -24.24 8.42
N ALA A 72 3.49 -24.39 7.20
CA ALA A 72 3.21 -25.69 6.61
C ALA A 72 4.47 -26.33 6.01
N SER A 73 5.31 -25.56 5.34
CA SER A 73 6.57 -26.01 4.73
C SER A 73 7.61 -26.39 5.79
N LEU A 74 7.74 -25.60 6.87
CA LEU A 74 8.64 -25.94 7.99
C LEU A 74 8.22 -27.20 8.74
N GLY A 75 6.93 -27.57 8.72
CA GLY A 75 6.41 -28.76 9.40
C GLY A 75 6.50 -30.04 8.57
N LEU A 76 6.48 -29.94 7.24
CA LEU A 76 6.51 -31.09 6.33
C LEU A 76 7.95 -31.56 6.04
N ASP A 77 8.91 -30.64 6.06
CA ASP A 77 10.28 -30.87 5.59
C ASP A 77 11.32 -30.22 6.54
N ALA A 78 11.23 -30.48 7.84
CA ALA A 78 12.20 -29.95 8.81
C ALA A 78 13.51 -30.75 8.79
N CYS A 79 14.63 -30.10 8.46
CA CYS A 79 15.97 -30.70 8.62
C CYS A 79 16.21 -31.09 10.09
N SER A 80 16.61 -32.35 10.33
CA SER A 80 17.01 -32.79 11.67
C SER A 80 18.39 -32.23 12.05
N ALA A 81 18.76 -32.32 13.33
CA ALA A 81 20.09 -31.90 13.78
C ALA A 81 21.24 -32.63 13.04
N HIS A 82 21.01 -33.85 12.55
CA HIS A 82 21.99 -34.59 11.75
C HIS A 82 22.06 -34.08 10.30
N ASP A 83 20.93 -33.71 9.71
CA ASP A 83 20.88 -33.14 8.36
C ASP A 83 21.57 -31.77 8.33
N TRP A 84 21.35 -30.95 9.36
CA TRP A 84 22.09 -29.69 9.54
C TRP A 84 23.61 -29.88 9.66
N ALA A 85 24.06 -30.99 10.25
CA ALA A 85 25.48 -31.26 10.42
C ALA A 85 26.15 -31.84 9.16
N THR A 86 25.38 -32.49 8.28
CA THR A 86 25.92 -33.23 7.12
C THR A 86 25.58 -32.59 5.77
N LYS A 87 24.51 -31.79 5.70
CA LYS A 87 23.90 -31.23 4.49
C LYS A 87 23.41 -29.80 4.72
N ALA A 88 24.23 -28.98 5.37
CA ALA A 88 23.88 -27.61 5.71
C ALA A 88 23.42 -26.76 4.50
N ASP A 89 24.05 -26.95 3.33
CA ASP A 89 23.70 -26.20 2.11
C ASP A 89 22.31 -26.56 1.57
N GLU A 90 21.95 -27.84 1.54
CA GLU A 90 20.62 -28.31 1.14
C GLU A 90 19.55 -27.79 2.13
N CYS A 91 19.84 -27.86 3.43
CA CYS A 91 18.96 -27.32 4.47
C CYS A 91 18.78 -25.80 4.38
N ASN A 92 19.85 -25.06 4.06
CA ASN A 92 19.77 -23.62 3.83
C ASN A 92 18.92 -23.29 2.61
N GLN A 93 19.09 -24.00 1.49
CA GLN A 93 18.27 -23.79 0.28
C GLN A 93 16.79 -24.10 0.55
N GLN A 94 16.52 -25.19 1.28
CA GLN A 94 15.16 -25.58 1.67
C GLN A 94 14.55 -24.54 2.60
N PHE A 95 15.29 -24.05 3.60
CA PHE A 95 14.84 -22.98 4.48
C PHE A 95 14.54 -21.69 3.69
N SER A 96 15.47 -21.25 2.83
CA SER A 96 15.28 -20.07 1.99
C SER A 96 14.06 -20.19 1.08
N SER A 97 13.83 -21.34 0.44
CA SER A 97 12.64 -21.58 -0.39
C SER A 97 11.33 -21.66 0.41
N SER A 98 11.39 -22.18 1.64
CA SER A 98 10.22 -22.34 2.53
C SER A 98 9.77 -21.03 3.17
N THR A 99 10.66 -20.05 3.34
CA THR A 99 10.41 -18.71 3.91
C THR A 99 9.98 -17.66 2.88
N GLN A 100 9.88 -18.02 1.60
CA GLN A 100 9.40 -17.09 0.60
C GLN A 100 7.88 -16.95 0.71
N MET A 101 7.45 -15.77 1.18
CA MET A 101 6.07 -15.34 1.07
C MET A 101 5.74 -15.25 -0.42
N ASN A 102 5.11 -16.30 -0.97
CA ASN A 102 4.72 -16.32 -2.37
C ASN A 102 3.55 -15.35 -2.56
N HIS A 103 3.84 -14.16 -3.08
CA HIS A 103 2.82 -13.29 -3.67
C HIS A 103 2.52 -13.74 -5.10
N PRO A 104 1.28 -13.60 -5.59
CA PRO A 104 0.97 -13.92 -6.97
C PRO A 104 1.68 -12.96 -7.93
N SER A 105 2.01 -13.40 -9.15
CA SER A 105 2.60 -12.54 -10.18
C SER A 105 1.66 -11.43 -10.66
N GLN A 106 0.37 -11.54 -10.36
CA GLN A 106 -0.65 -10.56 -10.70
C GLN A 106 -1.72 -10.47 -9.62
N ILE A 107 -2.02 -9.25 -9.19
CA ILE A 107 -3.15 -8.93 -8.33
C ILE A 107 -4.31 -8.44 -9.21
N PRO A 108 -5.53 -9.00 -9.06
CA PRO A 108 -6.68 -8.57 -9.84
C PRO A 108 -7.07 -7.12 -9.49
N TRP A 109 -7.72 -6.43 -10.42
CA TRP A 109 -8.19 -5.08 -10.17
C TRP A 109 -9.36 -5.06 -9.15
N SER A 110 -10.18 -6.10 -9.05
CA SER A 110 -11.26 -6.17 -8.05
C SER A 110 -10.78 -6.91 -6.83
N ILE A 111 -10.74 -6.23 -5.68
CA ILE A 111 -10.21 -6.76 -4.42
C ILE A 111 -11.31 -6.65 -3.37
N THR A 112 -11.77 -7.79 -2.89
CA THR A 112 -12.88 -7.90 -1.94
C THR A 112 -12.60 -8.98 -0.92
N ALA A 113 -13.18 -8.87 0.26
CA ALA A 113 -13.16 -9.92 1.26
C ALA A 113 -13.91 -11.18 0.76
N PRO A 114 -13.51 -12.39 1.20
CA PRO A 114 -14.15 -13.64 0.80
C PRO A 114 -15.58 -13.80 1.34
N SER A 115 -15.91 -13.11 2.43
CA SER A 115 -17.21 -13.13 3.07
C SER A 115 -17.55 -11.76 3.63
N THR A 116 -18.85 -11.47 3.76
CA THR A 116 -19.35 -10.25 4.37
C THR A 116 -18.79 -10.09 5.77
N GLN A 117 -18.16 -8.95 6.03
CA GLN A 117 -17.56 -8.62 7.31
C GLN A 117 -17.68 -7.13 7.58
N TYR A 118 -17.38 -6.73 8.81
CA TYR A 118 -17.57 -5.36 9.24
C TYR A 118 -16.51 -4.94 10.26
N GLY A 119 -16.31 -3.62 10.38
CA GLY A 119 -15.50 -3.02 11.43
C GLY A 119 -16.00 -3.38 12.84
N VAL A 120 -15.05 -3.45 13.78
CA VAL A 120 -15.28 -3.61 15.22
C VAL A 120 -14.78 -2.35 15.96
N PRO A 121 -15.41 -1.92 17.07
CA PRO A 121 -14.95 -0.74 17.81
C PRO A 121 -13.48 -0.83 18.20
N GLY A 122 -12.70 0.23 17.98
CA GLY A 122 -11.24 0.25 18.23
C GLY A 122 -10.42 -0.65 17.30
N GLY A 123 -11.04 -1.28 16.30
CA GLY A 123 -10.39 -2.18 15.35
C GLY A 123 -9.60 -1.47 14.25
N ALA A 124 -8.77 -2.25 13.55
CA ALA A 124 -8.10 -1.81 12.33
C ALA A 124 -9.12 -1.67 11.17
N PRO A 125 -8.75 -0.99 10.06
CA PRO A 125 -9.55 -0.99 8.85
C PRO A 125 -9.88 -2.41 8.37
N VAL A 126 -11.10 -2.62 7.86
CA VAL A 126 -11.61 -3.93 7.44
C VAL A 126 -12.06 -3.87 5.98
N LEU A 127 -11.47 -4.71 5.13
CA LEU A 127 -11.89 -4.88 3.73
C LEU A 127 -13.31 -5.48 3.66
N LEU A 128 -14.15 -5.00 2.75
CA LEU A 128 -15.53 -5.48 2.60
C LEU A 128 -15.68 -6.48 1.45
N ALA A 129 -16.77 -7.25 1.49
CA ALA A 129 -17.12 -8.19 0.44
C ALA A 129 -17.78 -7.49 -0.77
N SER A 130 -17.85 -8.21 -1.90
CA SER A 130 -18.30 -7.63 -3.17
C SER A 130 -19.76 -7.17 -3.19
N ASP A 131 -20.60 -7.75 -2.35
CA ASP A 131 -22.01 -7.42 -2.15
C ASP A 131 -22.22 -6.05 -1.49
N GLN A 132 -21.22 -5.55 -0.76
CA GLN A 132 -21.24 -4.25 -0.08
C GLN A 132 -20.80 -3.09 -1.00
N ASN A 133 -20.23 -3.39 -2.17
CA ASN A 133 -19.75 -2.39 -3.13
C ASN A 133 -20.91 -1.63 -3.81
N GLN A 134 -20.74 -0.31 -4.03
CA GLN A 134 -21.74 0.55 -4.66
C GLN A 134 -21.34 1.01 -6.06
N PHE A 135 -20.07 0.91 -6.46
CA PHE A 135 -19.59 1.41 -7.75
C PHE A 135 -19.81 0.49 -8.94
N LYS A 136 -20.56 -0.62 -8.79
CA LYS A 136 -20.81 -1.60 -9.87
C LYS A 136 -21.27 -0.93 -11.17
N ASP A 137 -22.24 -0.02 -11.08
CA ASP A 137 -22.79 0.67 -12.25
C ASP A 137 -21.78 1.65 -12.88
N ILE A 138 -21.06 2.41 -12.05
CA ILE A 138 -20.04 3.38 -12.50
C ILE A 138 -18.92 2.64 -13.23
N ILE A 139 -18.40 1.57 -12.62
CA ILE A 139 -17.34 0.74 -13.19
C ILE A 139 -17.80 0.15 -14.52
N SER A 140 -19.03 -0.39 -14.57
CA SER A 140 -19.57 -1.00 -15.80
C SER A 140 -19.72 -0.03 -16.96
N LYS A 141 -19.97 1.26 -16.69
CA LYS A 141 -20.05 2.31 -17.71
C LYS A 141 -18.66 2.71 -18.16
N LEU A 142 -17.77 3.04 -17.21
CA LEU A 142 -16.42 3.50 -17.51
C LEU A 142 -15.59 2.42 -18.22
N SER A 143 -15.72 1.15 -17.82
CA SER A 143 -14.98 0.04 -18.44
C SER A 143 -15.39 -0.23 -19.90
N ARG A 144 -16.54 0.30 -20.35
CA ARG A 144 -17.00 0.18 -21.75
C ARG A 144 -16.49 1.32 -22.62
N GLU A 145 -16.10 2.43 -22.01
CA GLU A 145 -15.52 3.56 -22.71
C GLU A 145 -14.10 3.22 -23.16
N ARG A 146 -13.70 3.70 -24.35
CA ARG A 146 -12.36 3.46 -24.87
C ARG A 146 -11.35 4.25 -24.04
N GLY A 147 -10.15 3.71 -23.88
CA GLY A 147 -9.07 4.43 -23.19
C GLY A 147 -9.16 4.41 -21.67
N HIS A 148 -10.07 3.61 -21.09
CA HIS A 148 -10.13 3.36 -19.66
C HIS A 148 -9.87 1.88 -19.35
N LYS A 149 -8.97 1.61 -18.40
CA LYS A 149 -8.66 0.27 -17.92
C LYS A 149 -8.70 0.24 -16.40
N SER A 150 -9.50 -0.65 -15.83
CA SER A 150 -9.60 -0.81 -14.38
C SER A 150 -8.25 -1.20 -13.78
N LEU A 151 -7.80 -0.47 -12.77
CA LEU A 151 -6.56 -0.73 -12.04
C LEU A 151 -6.86 -1.34 -10.68
N LEU A 152 -7.78 -0.76 -9.91
CA LEU A 152 -8.09 -1.22 -8.56
C LEU A 152 -9.51 -0.80 -8.15
N HIS A 153 -10.26 -1.69 -7.52
CA HIS A 153 -11.56 -1.44 -6.90
C HIS A 153 -11.61 -2.20 -5.57
N MET A 154 -11.88 -1.47 -4.49
CA MET A 154 -12.13 -2.05 -3.18
C MET A 154 -12.97 -1.12 -2.32
N THR A 155 -13.62 -1.73 -1.34
CA THR A 155 -14.37 -1.03 -0.30
C THR A 155 -13.87 -1.50 1.05
N TRP A 156 -13.66 -0.59 2.00
CA TRP A 156 -13.29 -0.94 3.36
C TRP A 156 -13.98 -0.04 4.38
N GLN A 157 -14.06 -0.50 5.63
CA GLN A 157 -14.54 0.29 6.76
C GLN A 157 -13.36 0.71 7.63
N GLN A 158 -13.38 1.95 8.11
CA GLN A 158 -12.37 2.43 9.05
C GLN A 158 -12.93 3.49 10.00
N ALA A 159 -12.38 3.54 11.21
CA ALA A 159 -12.54 4.68 12.11
C ALA A 159 -11.77 5.88 11.56
N MET A 160 -12.44 7.02 11.41
CA MET A 160 -11.79 8.25 10.96
C MET A 160 -11.08 8.91 12.14
N GLN A 161 -9.75 9.02 12.00
CA GLN A 161 -8.86 9.55 13.02
C GLN A 161 -8.40 10.98 12.65
N PRO A 162 -8.00 11.81 13.64
CA PRO A 162 -7.38 13.09 13.36
C PRO A 162 -6.04 12.89 12.60
N ARG A 163 -5.60 13.91 11.85
CA ARG A 163 -4.41 13.83 10.97
C ARG A 163 -3.18 13.18 11.61
N HIS A 164 -2.90 13.49 12.88
CA HIS A 164 -1.73 12.99 13.61
C HIS A 164 -1.83 11.52 14.06
N ARG A 165 -3.03 10.91 14.04
CA ARG A 165 -3.27 9.49 14.36
C ARG A 165 -3.70 8.66 13.14
N ALA A 166 -4.09 9.31 12.05
CA ALA A 166 -4.49 8.65 10.82
C ALA A 166 -3.34 7.82 10.25
N THR A 167 -3.66 6.61 9.78
CA THR A 167 -2.71 5.71 9.15
C THR A 167 -3.15 5.50 7.71
N ALA A 168 -2.23 5.65 6.77
CA ALA A 168 -2.53 5.50 5.36
C ALA A 168 -2.81 4.03 5.00
N VAL A 169 -3.73 3.79 4.08
CA VAL A 169 -3.99 2.47 3.49
C VAL A 169 -3.11 2.32 2.25
N ARG A 170 -2.37 1.22 2.15
CA ARG A 170 -1.58 0.88 0.97
C ARG A 170 -2.50 0.34 -0.13
N LEU A 171 -2.38 0.89 -1.33
CA LEU A 171 -3.11 0.46 -2.50
C LEU A 171 -2.13 -0.07 -3.53
N PHE A 172 -2.26 -1.33 -3.93
CA PHE A 172 -1.45 -1.92 -4.99
C PHE A 172 -2.23 -2.97 -5.79
N SER A 173 -1.92 -3.08 -7.08
CA SER A 173 -2.54 -4.06 -7.97
C SER A 173 -1.77 -4.24 -9.28
N GLY A 174 -2.24 -5.18 -10.11
CA GLY A 174 -1.69 -5.45 -11.43
C GLY A 174 -0.53 -6.42 -11.39
N LYS A 175 0.29 -6.38 -12.45
CA LYS A 175 1.45 -7.27 -12.64
C LYS A 175 2.58 -6.87 -11.71
N ASP A 176 3.28 -7.86 -11.16
CA ASP A 176 4.57 -7.70 -10.52
C ASP A 176 5.70 -7.62 -11.56
N HIS A 177 6.48 -6.55 -11.50
CA HIS A 177 7.62 -6.29 -12.38
C HIS A 177 8.97 -6.66 -11.74
N SER A 178 8.97 -7.14 -10.49
CA SER A 178 10.19 -7.43 -9.71
C SER A 178 11.13 -8.45 -10.38
N SER A 179 10.62 -9.28 -11.29
CA SER A 179 11.43 -10.24 -12.05
C SER A 179 12.37 -9.57 -13.05
N GLN A 180 12.00 -8.39 -13.57
CA GLN A 180 12.72 -7.70 -14.66
C GLN A 180 13.22 -6.32 -14.26
N PHE A 181 12.55 -5.67 -13.31
CA PHE A 181 12.81 -4.29 -12.94
C PHE A 181 12.94 -4.14 -11.44
N GLU A 182 13.88 -3.30 -11.02
CA GLU A 182 13.99 -2.80 -9.67
C GLU A 182 13.00 -1.65 -9.42
N LEU A 183 12.80 -1.30 -8.16
CA LEU A 183 11.90 -0.22 -7.76
C LEU A 183 12.30 1.17 -8.30
N ASN A 184 13.59 1.33 -8.64
CA ASN A 184 14.16 2.54 -9.26
C ASN A 184 13.90 2.61 -10.79
N GLY A 185 13.29 1.58 -11.37
CA GLY A 185 12.98 1.48 -12.80
C GLY A 185 14.05 0.81 -13.66
N LEU A 186 15.24 0.52 -13.10
CA LEU A 186 16.33 -0.15 -13.80
C LEU A 186 16.05 -1.64 -13.97
N THR A 187 16.69 -2.26 -14.97
CA THR A 187 16.58 -3.71 -15.16
C THR A 187 17.40 -4.48 -14.13
N THR A 188 16.83 -5.57 -13.60
CA THR A 188 17.51 -6.47 -12.64
C THR A 188 18.70 -7.22 -13.25
N LEU A 189 18.85 -7.20 -14.58
CA LEU A 189 19.95 -7.82 -15.35
C LEU A 189 21.31 -7.12 -15.19
N SER A 190 21.46 -6.22 -14.21
CA SER A 190 22.67 -5.43 -14.01
C SER A 190 23.55 -5.98 -12.88
N GLN A 191 23.79 -7.29 -12.79
CA GLN A 191 24.84 -7.88 -11.93
C GLN A 191 25.16 -9.36 -12.25
N THR A 192 25.48 -9.64 -13.51
CA THR A 192 26.54 -10.63 -13.82
C THR A 192 27.75 -9.88 -14.35
N THR A 193 28.24 -8.90 -13.59
CA THR A 193 29.67 -8.66 -13.64
C THR A 193 30.31 -9.90 -13.03
N GLN A 194 30.75 -10.82 -13.89
CA GLN A 194 31.84 -11.73 -13.58
C GLN A 194 33.01 -10.85 -13.14
N SER A 195 33.00 -10.45 -11.87
CA SER A 195 34.15 -9.89 -11.22
C SER A 195 34.99 -11.13 -10.91
N ASP A 196 36.02 -11.38 -11.72
CA ASP A 196 37.04 -12.41 -11.50
C ASP A 196 37.88 -12.17 -10.21
N VAL A 197 37.39 -11.33 -9.31
CA VAL A 197 37.95 -11.10 -7.98
C VAL A 197 37.08 -11.87 -6.99
N PRO A 198 37.56 -13.00 -6.44
CA PRO A 198 36.85 -13.68 -5.37
C PRO A 198 36.81 -12.75 -4.16
N GLN A 199 35.64 -12.17 -3.90
CA GLN A 199 35.38 -11.44 -2.68
C GLN A 199 35.21 -12.47 -1.55
N PHE A 200 36.30 -12.79 -0.86
CA PHE A 200 36.28 -13.64 0.33
C PHE A 200 35.60 -12.89 1.48
N ASP A 201 34.31 -13.15 1.70
CA ASP A 201 33.60 -12.70 2.89
C ASP A 201 33.72 -13.75 4.01
N PHE A 202 34.78 -13.64 4.81
CA PHE A 202 35.10 -14.62 5.87
C PHE A 202 34.40 -14.32 7.21
N LEU A 203 33.69 -13.19 7.35
CA LEU A 203 33.07 -12.78 8.64
C LEU A 203 31.71 -12.07 8.53
N GLY A 204 31.14 -11.89 7.33
CA GLY A 204 29.80 -11.34 7.15
C GLY A 204 28.76 -12.45 7.06
N GLY A 205 28.24 -12.91 8.20
CA GLY A 205 26.98 -13.66 8.26
C GLY A 205 25.81 -12.79 7.82
N ASN A 206 25.83 -12.33 6.57
CA ASN A 206 24.70 -11.73 5.90
C ASN A 206 23.83 -12.90 5.47
N PHE A 207 22.97 -13.37 6.38
CA PHE A 207 21.72 -14.06 6.02
C PHE A 207 20.87 -13.06 5.22
N GLY A 208 21.36 -12.67 4.04
CA GLY A 208 20.66 -11.85 3.08
C GLY A 208 19.64 -12.77 2.43
N LEU A 209 18.53 -12.99 3.13
CA LEU A 209 17.28 -13.27 2.44
C LEU A 209 17.19 -12.19 1.36
N VAL A 210 17.33 -12.58 0.10
CA VAL A 210 16.99 -11.70 -1.02
C VAL A 210 15.49 -11.47 -0.84
N GLU A 211 15.15 -10.42 -0.11
CA GLU A 211 13.79 -9.98 0.11
C GLU A 211 13.31 -9.48 -1.26
N HIS A 212 12.73 -10.38 -2.05
CA HIS A 212 12.12 -10.06 -3.33
C HIS A 212 10.91 -9.17 -3.08
N LYS A 213 11.16 -7.86 -2.96
CA LYS A 213 10.11 -6.86 -2.79
C LYS A 213 9.35 -6.74 -4.12
N PRO A 214 8.04 -7.00 -4.14
CA PRO A 214 7.26 -6.89 -5.36
C PRO A 214 7.25 -5.44 -5.87
N VAL A 215 7.30 -5.29 -7.20
CA VAL A 215 7.25 -4.02 -7.91
C VAL A 215 5.94 -3.99 -8.70
N TRP A 216 4.86 -3.60 -8.04
CA TRP A 216 3.53 -3.62 -8.63
C TRP A 216 3.32 -2.55 -9.71
N THR A 217 2.43 -2.85 -10.66
CA THR A 217 1.99 -1.89 -11.69
C THR A 217 1.37 -0.64 -11.06
N LEU A 218 0.48 -0.82 -10.08
CA LEU A 218 -0.01 0.29 -9.24
C LEU A 218 0.55 0.08 -7.83
N ASP A 219 1.13 1.11 -7.23
CA ASP A 219 1.53 1.09 -5.81
C ASP A 219 1.48 2.48 -5.20
N GLY A 220 1.14 2.56 -3.91
CA GLY A 220 1.20 3.78 -3.13
C GLY A 220 0.20 3.77 -2.00
N THR A 221 -0.20 4.96 -1.57
CA THR A 221 -1.06 5.10 -0.38
C THR A 221 -2.18 6.10 -0.56
N ILE A 222 -3.28 5.84 0.14
CA ILE A 222 -4.35 6.80 0.40
C ILE A 222 -4.46 7.02 1.91
N ASN A 223 -4.39 8.26 2.34
CA ASN A 223 -4.58 8.65 3.74
C ASN A 223 -5.85 9.49 3.85
N ILE A 224 -6.74 9.10 4.76
CA ILE A 224 -8.02 9.77 4.97
C ILE A 224 -8.10 10.12 6.45
N TYR A 225 -8.34 11.41 6.73
CA TYR A 225 -8.30 11.92 8.10
C TYR A 225 -9.32 13.03 8.32
N LEU A 226 -9.62 13.26 9.60
CA LEU A 226 -10.45 14.37 10.06
C LEU A 226 -9.60 15.54 10.54
N ASP A 227 -9.85 16.72 9.99
CA ASP A 227 -9.35 18.00 10.49
C ASP A 227 -10.44 19.06 10.27
N HIS A 228 -11.46 19.05 11.15
CA HIS A 228 -12.77 19.72 11.01
C HIS A 228 -13.61 19.24 9.82
N TYR A 229 -12.97 18.83 8.73
CA TYR A 229 -13.54 18.21 7.55
C TYR A 229 -12.80 16.91 7.23
N LEU A 230 -13.36 16.12 6.31
CA LEU A 230 -12.66 14.98 5.74
C LEU A 230 -11.63 15.48 4.73
N TYR A 231 -10.40 15.00 4.86
CA TYR A 231 -9.33 15.20 3.90
C TYR A 231 -8.89 13.87 3.33
N VAL A 232 -8.49 13.89 2.07
CA VAL A 232 -7.94 12.74 1.36
C VAL A 232 -6.63 13.16 0.76
N GLU A 233 -5.57 12.45 1.14
CA GLU A 233 -4.22 12.60 0.63
C GLU A 233 -3.85 11.32 -0.12
N THR A 234 -3.52 11.44 -1.40
CA THR A 234 -3.10 10.35 -2.27
C THR A 234 -1.63 10.53 -2.61
N ALA A 235 -0.88 9.43 -2.59
CA ALA A 235 0.49 9.34 -3.07
C ALA A 235 0.64 8.01 -3.80
N LEU A 236 0.29 7.99 -5.07
CA LEU A 236 0.20 6.78 -5.90
C LEU A 236 1.18 6.85 -7.05
N ASN A 237 1.66 5.69 -7.48
CA ASN A 237 2.56 5.52 -8.61
C ASN A 237 1.95 4.50 -9.57
N LEU A 238 1.76 4.92 -10.81
CA LEU A 238 1.43 4.02 -11.91
C LEU A 238 2.71 3.71 -12.69
N ARG A 239 3.07 2.43 -12.78
CA ARG A 239 4.28 1.97 -13.45
C ARG A 239 3.99 1.39 -14.82
N GLU A 240 4.86 1.73 -15.77
CA GLU A 240 4.72 1.30 -17.16
C GLU A 240 6.08 1.00 -17.78
N GLU A 241 6.12 -0.10 -18.52
CA GLU A 241 7.32 -0.54 -19.22
C GLU A 241 7.55 0.38 -20.44
N GLY A 242 8.78 0.84 -20.60
CA GLY A 242 9.20 1.62 -21.76
C GLY A 242 10.70 1.47 -22.02
N THR A 243 11.23 2.34 -22.89
CA THR A 243 12.66 2.40 -23.19
C THR A 243 13.20 3.77 -22.81
N LYS A 244 14.36 3.79 -22.16
CA LYS A 244 15.09 5.03 -21.85
C LYS A 244 16.34 5.08 -22.71
N THR A 245 16.55 6.20 -23.40
CA THR A 245 17.79 6.47 -24.13
C THR A 245 18.80 7.07 -23.16
N LEU A 246 19.97 6.45 -23.06
CA LEU A 246 21.09 6.94 -22.28
C LEU A 246 22.17 7.44 -23.21
N ASP A 247 22.63 8.66 -22.98
CA ASP A 247 23.75 9.25 -23.68
C ASP A 247 25.04 8.76 -23.03
N VAL A 248 25.66 7.75 -23.64
CA VAL A 248 26.94 7.23 -23.16
C VAL A 248 28.06 8.05 -23.79
N MET A 249 28.67 8.94 -23.02
CA MET A 249 29.91 9.59 -23.44
C MET A 249 31.03 8.56 -23.51
N ARG A 250 31.53 8.27 -24.73
CA ARG A 250 32.80 7.57 -24.88
C ARG A 250 33.93 8.55 -24.58
N ASP A 251 34.63 8.31 -23.48
CA ASP A 251 35.83 9.06 -23.11
C ASP A 251 37.02 8.64 -23.99
N ASN A 252 36.93 8.96 -25.29
CA ASN A 252 38.05 8.87 -26.21
C ASN A 252 38.57 10.29 -26.44
N ALA A 253 39.57 10.67 -25.66
CA ALA A 253 40.21 11.98 -25.67
C ALA A 253 40.92 12.40 -26.99
N ARG A 254 40.51 11.88 -28.16
CA ARG A 254 41.17 12.21 -29.43
C ARG A 254 40.38 12.11 -30.74
N TYR A 255 39.09 11.76 -30.75
CA TYR A 255 38.30 11.70 -31.99
C TYR A 255 36.86 12.17 -31.77
N ASN A 256 36.30 12.87 -32.78
CA ASN A 256 34.94 13.41 -32.82
C ASN A 256 33.96 12.58 -32.01
N SER A 257 33.43 13.19 -30.94
CA SER A 257 32.43 12.62 -30.03
C SER A 257 31.23 12.14 -30.83
N SER A 258 31.21 10.83 -31.13
CA SER A 258 30.05 10.18 -31.70
C SER A 258 29.16 9.83 -30.51
N GLU A 259 28.12 10.61 -30.29
CA GLU A 259 27.06 10.30 -29.33
C GLU A 259 26.49 8.92 -29.71
N VAL A 260 26.61 7.96 -28.79
CA VAL A 260 25.99 6.65 -28.94
C VAL A 260 24.78 6.63 -28.02
N ASN A 261 23.60 6.72 -28.61
CA ASN A 261 22.34 6.63 -27.88
C ASN A 261 22.07 5.15 -27.60
N LEU A 262 22.24 4.73 -26.34
CA LEU A 262 21.92 3.38 -25.90
C LEU A 262 20.46 3.33 -25.42
N SER A 263 19.60 2.59 -26.11
CA SER A 263 18.22 2.36 -25.67
C SER A 263 18.16 1.14 -24.76
N THR A 264 17.78 1.34 -23.50
CA THR A 264 17.64 0.27 -22.50
C THR A 264 16.19 0.18 -22.01
N PRO A 265 15.65 -1.02 -21.73
CA PRO A 265 14.37 -1.16 -21.07
C PRO A 265 14.36 -0.42 -19.72
N PHE A 266 13.27 0.26 -19.40
CA PHE A 266 13.10 1.03 -18.17
C PHE A 266 11.65 0.99 -17.73
N LEU A 267 11.41 0.85 -16.43
CA LEU A 267 10.08 0.92 -15.84
C LEU A 267 9.81 2.34 -15.32
N TYR A 268 9.05 3.11 -16.09
CA TYR A 268 8.63 4.45 -15.70
C TYR A 268 7.62 4.39 -14.56
N SER A 269 7.56 5.45 -13.74
CA SER A 269 6.65 5.57 -12.60
C SER A 269 6.01 6.95 -12.59
N PHE A 270 4.72 7.03 -12.92
CA PHE A 270 3.93 8.27 -12.98
C PHE A 270 3.27 8.55 -11.62
N PRO A 271 3.71 9.59 -10.88
CA PRO A 271 3.24 9.84 -9.53
C PRO A 271 2.00 10.74 -9.51
N MET A 272 0.94 10.31 -8.85
CA MET A 272 -0.18 11.17 -8.49
C MET A 272 -0.11 11.53 -7.00
N LYS A 273 0.13 12.81 -6.73
CA LYS A 273 0.10 13.38 -5.39
C LYS A 273 -0.99 14.44 -5.30
N GLN A 274 -2.06 14.16 -4.57
CA GLN A 274 -3.15 15.12 -4.38
C GLN A 274 -3.56 15.17 -2.91
N ASN A 275 -3.90 16.35 -2.42
CA ASN A 275 -4.48 16.55 -1.10
C ASN A 275 -5.67 17.49 -1.23
N ARG A 276 -6.85 17.03 -0.82
CA ARG A 276 -8.05 17.87 -0.86
C ARG A 276 -9.04 17.54 0.24
N ARG A 277 -9.83 18.56 0.58
CA ARG A 277 -11.03 18.41 1.40
C ARG A 277 -12.13 17.73 0.59
N VAL A 278 -12.81 16.76 1.21
CA VAL A 278 -13.95 16.05 0.63
C VAL A 278 -15.17 16.14 1.56
N ARG A 279 -16.32 15.75 1.04
CA ARG A 279 -17.58 15.62 1.78
C ARG A 279 -18.06 14.18 1.73
N SER A 280 -18.60 13.70 2.86
CA SER A 280 -19.25 12.38 2.91
C SER A 280 -20.47 12.33 2.00
N GLU A 281 -20.82 11.15 1.51
CA GLU A 281 -21.93 10.84 0.58
C GLU A 281 -21.79 11.39 -0.85
N GLU A 282 -20.83 12.28 -1.11
CA GLU A 282 -20.55 12.78 -2.45
C GLU A 282 -19.50 11.91 -3.15
N ILE A 283 -19.59 11.81 -4.49
CA ILE A 283 -18.57 11.17 -5.32
C ILE A 283 -17.47 12.19 -5.64
N HIS A 284 -16.23 11.77 -5.44
CA HIS A 284 -15.03 12.58 -5.56
C HIS A 284 -14.14 12.02 -6.68
N TYR A 285 -13.97 12.79 -7.75
CA TYR A 285 -13.05 12.45 -8.84
C TYR A 285 -11.69 13.13 -8.67
N PHE A 286 -10.59 12.36 -8.65
CA PHE A 286 -9.21 12.84 -8.62
C PHE A 286 -8.59 12.60 -9.99
N ASP A 287 -8.17 13.67 -10.65
CA ASP A 287 -7.74 13.62 -12.04
C ASP A 287 -6.22 13.56 -12.17
N HIS A 288 -5.73 12.75 -13.12
CA HIS A 288 -4.33 12.66 -13.51
C HIS A 288 -4.23 12.23 -14.98
N PRO A 289 -3.26 12.70 -15.78
CA PRO A 289 -3.25 12.42 -17.22
C PRO A 289 -3.14 10.92 -17.57
N ARG A 290 -2.40 10.14 -16.77
CA ARG A 290 -2.30 8.67 -16.90
C ARG A 290 -3.34 7.85 -16.11
N MET A 291 -4.01 8.42 -15.11
CA MET A 291 -4.92 7.65 -14.24
C MET A 291 -5.99 8.52 -13.57
N GLY A 292 -7.07 7.91 -13.10
CA GLY A 292 -8.11 8.61 -12.36
C GLY A 292 -8.54 7.83 -11.13
N ILE A 293 -9.07 8.54 -10.13
CA ILE A 293 -9.69 7.92 -8.95
C ILE A 293 -11.11 8.43 -8.79
N ILE A 294 -12.03 7.50 -8.62
CA ILE A 294 -13.38 7.75 -8.12
C ILE A 294 -13.41 7.28 -6.67
N LEU A 295 -13.76 8.17 -5.76
CA LEU A 295 -13.81 7.94 -4.32
C LEU A 295 -15.18 8.33 -3.78
N GLN A 296 -15.73 7.54 -2.87
CA GLN A 296 -16.86 7.94 -2.04
C GLN A 296 -16.61 7.52 -0.59
N ILE A 297 -16.92 8.41 0.34
CA ILE A 297 -16.86 8.15 1.78
C ILE A 297 -18.29 8.20 2.30
N ARG A 298 -18.82 7.06 2.74
CA ARG A 298 -20.19 6.89 3.22
C ARG A 298 -20.22 6.76 4.73
N LYS A 299 -21.27 7.31 5.33
CA LYS A 299 -21.66 7.05 6.71
C LYS A 299 -22.25 5.65 6.79
N MET A 300 -22.05 5.01 7.94
CA MET A 300 -22.50 3.66 8.21
C MET A 300 -23.02 3.56 9.64
N GLN A 301 -23.81 2.52 9.91
CA GLN A 301 -24.14 2.14 11.28
C GLN A 301 -22.84 1.85 12.05
N GLN A 302 -22.68 2.46 13.23
CA GLN A 302 -21.44 2.33 13.97
C GLN A 302 -21.29 0.89 14.47
N PRO A 303 -20.05 0.37 14.53
CA PRO A 303 -19.81 -0.97 15.05
C PRO A 303 -20.40 -1.21 16.44
N ILE A 304 -20.39 -0.19 17.31
CA ILE A 304 -20.94 -0.29 18.66
C ILE A 304 -22.46 -0.50 18.63
N ASP A 305 -23.19 0.31 17.86
CA ASP A 305 -24.65 0.20 17.69
C ASP A 305 -25.06 -1.18 17.14
N ARG A 306 -24.26 -1.76 16.24
CA ARG A 306 -24.56 -3.09 15.67
C ARG A 306 -24.41 -4.18 16.73
N LEU A 307 -23.37 -4.11 17.55
CA LEU A 307 -23.13 -5.10 18.59
C LEU A 307 -24.23 -5.05 19.66
N GLU A 308 -24.67 -3.84 20.05
CA GLU A 308 -25.80 -3.68 20.97
C GLU A 308 -27.09 -4.30 20.42
N ALA A 309 -27.41 -4.04 19.15
CA ALA A 309 -28.59 -4.59 18.49
C ALA A 309 -28.57 -6.14 18.38
N GLN A 310 -27.40 -6.77 18.41
CA GLN A 310 -27.26 -8.23 18.38
C GLN A 310 -27.40 -8.87 19.77
N VAL A 311 -27.15 -8.12 20.84
CA VAL A 311 -27.29 -8.60 22.23
C VAL A 311 -28.74 -8.52 22.71
N GLU A 312 -29.54 -7.61 22.13
CA GLU A 312 -30.97 -7.47 22.45
C GLU A 312 -31.88 -8.51 21.76
N GLN A 313 -31.34 -9.38 20.89
CA GLN A 313 -32.06 -10.45 20.19
C GLN A 313 -31.77 -11.82 20.82
#